data_AF-A0A2V8T5E2-F1
#
_entry.id   AF-A0A2V8T5E2-F1
#
_cell.length_a   1.000
_cell.length_b   1.000
_cell.length_c   1.000
_cell.angle_alpha   90.00
_cell.angle_beta   90.00
_cell.angle_gamma   90.00
#
_symmetry.space_group_name_H-M   'P 1'
#
loop_
_entity.id
_entity.type
_entity.pdbx_description
1 polymer ?
#
loop_
_entity_poly.entity_id
_entity_poly.type
_entity_poly.pdbx_seq_one_letter_code
_entity_poly.pdbx_strand_id
1 'polypeptide(L)'
;MPFRRGIEEGGSRAFMASYNKVNGVPRAVNPILETVARREWDNDGIICTDGGAMRQLVTEHKYFPDFEHAAAAVVRAGIGQFLDDYREPVNAALKDGLLTEGDVDKVLRTDFRVMIRLGLLDPPSMVSYSRIGEGPEPWLSDEHR
;
A
#
# COMPACT_ATOMS: atom_id res chain seq x y z
N MET A 1 5.45 20.77 3.07
CA MET A 1 5.31 19.33 3.33
C MET A 1 4.71 18.64 2.11
N PRO A 2 5.52 18.09 1.18
CA PRO A 2 5.02 17.58 -0.09
C PRO A 2 4.05 16.39 0.06
N PHE A 3 4.32 15.46 0.98
CA PHE A 3 3.44 14.30 1.22
C PHE A 3 2.02 14.69 1.69
N ARG A 4 1.94 15.56 2.70
CA ARG A 4 0.67 16.07 3.22
C ARG A 4 -0.15 16.74 2.11
N ARG A 5 0.47 17.65 1.34
CA ARG A 5 -0.21 18.33 0.23
C ARG A 5 -0.64 17.37 -0.87
N GLY A 6 0.14 16.31 -1.14
CA GLY A 6 -0.26 15.27 -2.10
C GLY A 6 -1.57 14.58 -1.72
N ILE A 7 -1.83 14.38 -0.42
CA ILE A 7 -3.09 13.82 0.09
C ILE A 7 -4.19 14.88 0.17
N GLU A 8 -3.96 15.97 0.89
CA GLU A 8 -4.99 16.97 1.22
C GLU A 8 -5.40 17.85 0.03
N GLU A 9 -4.45 18.24 -0.82
CA GLU A 9 -4.68 19.15 -1.94
C GLU A 9 -4.68 18.41 -3.29
N GLY A 10 -3.73 17.49 -3.48
CA GLY A 10 -3.55 16.73 -4.72
C GLY A 10 -4.53 15.56 -4.90
N GLY A 11 -5.27 15.19 -3.84
CA GLY A 11 -6.26 14.12 -3.88
C GLY A 11 -5.69 12.71 -3.99
N SER A 12 -4.39 12.51 -3.74
CA SER A 12 -3.80 11.17 -3.73
C SER A 12 -4.48 10.27 -2.69
N ARG A 13 -4.71 9.02 -3.08
CA ARG A 13 -5.27 7.96 -2.22
C ARG A 13 -4.34 6.74 -2.15
N ALA A 14 -3.05 6.98 -2.37
CA ALA A 14 -2.02 5.95 -2.28
C ALA A 14 -0.74 6.51 -1.65
N PHE A 15 -0.08 5.70 -0.83
CA PHE A 15 1.19 6.03 -0.19
C PHE A 15 2.12 4.82 -0.23
N MET A 16 3.38 5.04 -0.61
CA MET A 16 4.41 3.99 -0.57
C MET A 16 5.36 4.24 0.60
N ALA A 17 5.53 3.23 1.46
CA ALA A 17 6.47 3.29 2.57
C ALA A 17 7.88 2.96 2.10
N SER A 18 8.83 3.88 2.30
CA SER A 18 10.21 3.74 1.83
C SER A 18 11.02 2.65 2.53
N TYR A 19 12.20 2.32 1.99
CA TYR A 19 13.09 1.31 2.57
C TYR A 19 13.75 1.70 3.90
N ASN A 20 14.08 2.98 4.08
CA ASN A 20 15.03 3.40 5.09
C ASN A 20 14.48 3.31 6.54
N LYS A 21 15.38 3.47 7.51
CA LYS A 21 15.00 3.76 8.91
C LYS A 21 14.95 5.26 9.13
N VAL A 22 14.05 5.69 10.00
CA VAL A 22 14.08 7.03 10.61
C VAL A 22 14.03 6.83 12.12
N ASN A 23 15.00 7.40 12.83
CA ASN A 23 15.14 7.23 14.28
C ASN A 23 15.11 5.76 14.73
N GLY A 24 15.77 4.88 13.96
CA GLY A 24 15.88 3.46 14.26
C GLY A 24 14.70 2.59 13.81
N VAL A 25 13.60 3.16 13.32
CA VAL A 25 12.41 2.40 12.90
C VAL A 25 12.30 2.36 11.38
N PRO A 26 12.30 1.18 10.73
CA PRO A 26 12.04 1.06 9.30
C PRO A 26 10.70 1.65 8.90
N ARG A 27 10.65 2.34 7.75
CA ARG A 27 9.45 3.07 7.31
C ARG A 27 8.25 2.17 7.00
N ALA A 28 8.48 0.90 6.61
CA ALA A 28 7.43 -0.09 6.38
C ALA A 28 6.68 -0.55 7.64
N VAL A 29 7.24 -0.31 8.84
CA VAL A 29 6.60 -0.64 10.13
C VAL A 29 6.51 0.57 11.06
N ASN A 30 6.60 1.77 10.49
CA ASN A 30 6.68 2.98 11.28
C ASN A 30 5.28 3.45 11.73
N PRO A 31 5.07 3.80 13.01
CA PRO A 31 3.76 4.20 13.54
C PRO A 31 3.10 5.37 12.81
N ILE A 32 3.87 6.24 12.14
CA ILE A 32 3.29 7.40 11.46
C ILE A 32 2.45 7.03 10.23
N LEU A 33 2.53 5.80 9.72
CA LEU A 33 1.62 5.33 8.67
C LEU A 33 0.16 5.37 9.19
N GLU A 34 -0.06 4.92 10.42
CA GLU A 34 -1.37 4.99 11.08
C GLU A 34 -1.62 6.38 11.68
N THR A 35 -0.67 6.92 12.47
CA THR A 35 -0.96 8.14 13.26
C THR A 35 -0.98 9.42 12.44
N VAL A 36 -0.14 9.52 11.40
CA VAL A 36 -0.04 10.72 10.58
C VAL A 36 -0.73 10.50 9.24
N ALA A 37 -0.29 9.54 8.45
CA ALA A 37 -0.80 9.37 7.09
C ALA A 37 -2.30 9.04 7.09
N ARG A 38 -2.75 8.08 7.91
CA ARG A 38 -4.19 7.76 8.01
C ARG A 38 -4.98 8.76 8.85
N ARG A 39 -4.57 9.04 10.09
CA ARG A 39 -5.41 9.81 11.03
C ARG A 39 -5.29 11.32 10.89
N GLU A 40 -4.08 11.85 10.75
CA GLU A 40 -3.88 13.30 10.67
C GLU A 40 -4.19 13.84 9.27
N TRP A 41 -3.77 13.12 8.22
CA TRP A 41 -3.94 13.55 6.83
C TRP A 41 -5.14 12.92 6.13
N ASP A 42 -5.93 12.11 6.84
CA ASP A 42 -7.15 11.46 6.33
C ASP A 42 -6.94 10.60 5.05
N ASN A 43 -5.80 9.88 4.97
CA ASN A 43 -5.61 8.90 3.91
C ASN A 43 -6.45 7.63 4.19
N ASP A 44 -7.63 7.58 3.58
CA ASP A 44 -8.53 6.42 3.57
C ASP A 44 -8.19 5.38 2.47
N GLY A 45 -7.10 5.57 1.71
CA GLY A 45 -6.73 4.75 0.56
C GLY A 45 -5.59 3.76 0.83
N ILE A 46 -4.87 3.40 -0.23
CA ILE A 46 -3.82 2.36 -0.23
C ILE A 46 -2.59 2.86 0.54
N ILE A 47 -1.98 1.96 1.32
CA ILE A 47 -0.59 2.07 1.74
C ILE A 47 0.13 0.79 1.33
N CYS A 48 1.24 0.92 0.62
CA CYS A 48 2.03 -0.20 0.12
C CYS A 48 3.49 -0.17 0.61
N THR A 49 4.15 -1.32 0.56
CA THR A 49 5.61 -1.37 0.72
C THR A 49 6.30 -0.85 -0.54
N ASP A 50 7.52 -0.32 -0.41
CA ASP A 50 8.44 -0.29 -1.54
C ASP A 50 8.89 -1.73 -1.92
N GLY A 51 9.44 -1.91 -3.11
CA GLY A 51 9.81 -3.21 -3.70
C GLY A 51 10.86 -3.99 -2.91
N GLY A 52 10.46 -5.04 -2.19
CA GLY A 52 11.39 -5.80 -1.34
C GLY A 52 11.54 -5.25 0.08
N ALA A 53 10.79 -4.21 0.46
CA ALA A 53 10.98 -3.55 1.76
C ALA A 53 10.58 -4.45 2.94
N MET A 54 9.64 -5.39 2.77
CA MET A 54 9.30 -6.38 3.81
C MET A 54 10.46 -7.34 4.01
N ARG A 55 11.02 -7.89 2.92
CA ARG A 55 12.21 -8.76 2.96
C ARG A 55 13.38 -8.08 3.65
N GLN A 56 13.63 -6.80 3.35
CA GLN A 56 14.73 -6.05 3.94
C GLN A 56 14.60 -5.88 5.46
N LEU A 57 13.39 -5.98 6.05
CA LEU A 57 13.22 -5.96 7.50
C LEU A 57 14.00 -7.10 8.19
N VAL A 58 14.21 -8.22 7.49
CA VAL A 58 14.94 -9.39 7.99
C VAL A 58 16.35 -9.45 7.41
N THR A 59 16.53 -9.18 6.11
CA THR A 59 17.84 -9.39 5.46
C THR A 59 18.82 -8.25 5.72
N GLU A 60 18.40 -7.00 5.64
CA GLU A 60 19.30 -5.84 5.76
C GLU A 60 19.18 -5.16 7.12
N HIS A 61 17.94 -4.88 7.52
CA HIS A 61 17.66 -4.12 8.73
C HIS A 61 17.81 -4.93 10.01
N LYS A 62 17.79 -6.28 9.90
CA LYS A 62 17.85 -7.24 11.01
C LYS A 62 16.86 -6.88 12.14
N TYR A 63 15.69 -6.40 11.75
CA TYR A 63 14.69 -5.81 12.65
C TYR A 63 13.68 -6.85 13.15
N PHE A 64 13.39 -7.87 12.33
CA PHE A 64 12.57 -9.02 12.71
C PHE A 64 13.35 -10.32 12.52
N PRO A 65 13.01 -11.37 13.29
CA PRO A 65 13.73 -12.64 13.26
C PRO A 65 13.53 -13.41 11.95
N ASP A 66 12.36 -13.27 11.33
CA ASP A 66 11.97 -13.99 10.12
C ASP A 66 10.90 -13.20 9.33
N PHE A 67 10.54 -13.71 8.15
CA PHE A 67 9.59 -13.06 7.26
C PHE A 67 8.16 -13.09 7.79
N GLU A 68 7.80 -14.09 8.60
CA GLU A 68 6.46 -14.20 9.21
C GLU A 68 6.20 -13.03 10.16
N HIS A 69 7.12 -12.78 11.08
CA HIS A 69 7.06 -11.66 12.01
C HIS A 69 7.12 -10.31 11.27
N ALA A 70 7.94 -10.22 10.22
CA ALA A 70 8.02 -9.03 9.39
C ALA A 70 6.70 -8.73 8.68
N ALA A 71 6.08 -9.75 8.05
CA ALA A 71 4.80 -9.62 7.37
C ALA A 71 3.68 -9.23 8.35
N ALA A 72 3.61 -9.87 9.52
CA ALA A 72 2.65 -9.52 10.56
C ALA A 72 2.78 -8.05 11.01
N ALA A 73 4.01 -7.58 11.22
CA ALA A 73 4.26 -6.20 11.60
C ALA A 73 3.89 -5.19 10.50
N VAL A 74 4.14 -5.52 9.23
CA VAL A 74 3.79 -4.68 8.08
C VAL A 74 2.26 -4.53 7.95
N VAL A 75 1.50 -5.63 8.06
CA VAL A 75 0.03 -5.58 8.05
C VAL A 75 -0.48 -4.70 9.21
N ARG A 76 0.00 -4.95 10.43
CA ARG A 76 -0.40 -4.17 11.61
C ARG A 76 -0.03 -2.69 11.53
N ALA A 77 1.01 -2.34 10.77
CA ALA A 77 1.38 -0.95 10.49
C ALA A 77 0.42 -0.25 9.51
N GLY A 78 -0.54 -0.98 8.93
CA GLY A 78 -1.60 -0.44 8.06
C GLY A 78 -1.33 -0.60 6.56
N ILE A 79 -0.37 -1.44 6.19
CA ILE A 79 -0.01 -1.74 4.79
C ILE A 79 -0.85 -2.91 4.28
N GLY A 80 -1.58 -2.69 3.19
CA GLY A 80 -2.42 -3.70 2.53
C GLY A 80 -1.80 -4.33 1.29
N GLN A 81 -0.88 -3.61 0.63
CA GLN A 81 -0.22 -4.09 -0.58
C GLN A 81 1.28 -4.26 -0.38
N PHE A 82 1.77 -5.45 -0.74
CA PHE A 82 3.17 -5.80 -0.69
C PHE A 82 3.72 -5.82 -2.11
N LEU A 83 4.85 -5.16 -2.32
CA LEU A 83 5.66 -5.28 -3.52
C LEU A 83 6.80 -6.28 -3.24
N ASP A 84 6.42 -7.46 -2.74
CA ASP A 84 7.32 -8.51 -2.23
C ASP A 84 6.61 -9.87 -2.31
N ASP A 85 7.31 -10.97 -2.02
CA ASP A 85 6.64 -12.26 -1.81
C ASP A 85 6.06 -12.32 -0.39
N TYR A 86 4.76 -12.07 -0.28
CA TYR A 86 4.06 -11.95 1.01
C TYR A 86 3.17 -13.15 1.35
N ARG A 87 2.86 -14.02 0.39
CA ARG A 87 1.77 -15.00 0.53
C ARG A 87 2.07 -16.02 1.63
N GLU A 88 3.23 -16.66 1.57
CA GLU A 88 3.63 -17.65 2.57
C GLU A 88 3.79 -17.01 3.96
N PRO A 89 4.54 -15.89 4.13
CA PRO A 89 4.67 -15.23 5.43
C PRO A 89 3.37 -14.77 6.07
N VAL A 90 2.45 -14.18 5.29
CA VAL A 90 1.15 -13.72 5.83
C VAL A 90 0.27 -14.91 6.23
N ASN A 91 0.25 -15.98 5.43
CA ASN A 91 -0.50 -17.20 5.77
C ASN A 91 0.06 -17.89 7.02
N ALA A 92 1.37 -17.95 7.17
CA ALA A 92 2.01 -18.45 8.39
C ALA A 92 1.62 -17.61 9.60
N ALA A 93 1.71 -16.27 9.48
CA ALA A 93 1.33 -15.36 10.56
C ALA A 93 -0.14 -15.49 10.98
N LEU A 94 -1.06 -15.75 10.04
CA LEU A 94 -2.47 -16.05 10.36
C LEU A 94 -2.62 -17.39 11.08
N LYS A 95 -1.95 -18.43 10.57
CA LYS A 95 -2.00 -19.78 11.13
C LYS A 95 -1.47 -19.83 12.57
N ASP A 96 -0.38 -19.13 12.84
CA ASP A 96 0.32 -19.16 14.12
C ASP A 96 -0.17 -18.04 15.07
N GLY A 97 -1.16 -17.25 14.64
CA GLY A 97 -1.86 -16.26 15.48
C GLY A 97 -1.14 -14.93 15.65
N LEU A 98 -0.08 -14.66 14.87
CA LEU A 98 0.55 -13.34 14.79
C LEU A 98 -0.33 -12.32 14.06
N LEU A 99 -1.24 -12.77 13.20
CA LEU A 99 -2.30 -11.98 12.60
C LEU A 99 -3.66 -12.61 12.88
N THR A 100 -4.67 -11.76 12.92
CA THR A 100 -6.08 -12.17 12.84
C THR A 100 -6.63 -11.83 11.46
N GLU A 101 -7.72 -12.49 11.05
CA GLU A 101 -8.45 -12.08 9.84
C GLU A 101 -8.88 -10.61 9.92
N GLY A 102 -9.22 -10.11 11.12
CA GLY A 102 -9.56 -8.71 11.35
C GLY A 102 -8.44 -7.72 11.03
N ASP A 103 -7.17 -8.11 11.25
CA ASP A 103 -6.01 -7.29 10.88
C ASP A 103 -5.90 -7.15 9.36
N VAL A 104 -6.12 -8.26 8.64
CA VAL A 104 -6.08 -8.30 7.17
C VAL A 104 -7.27 -7.55 6.58
N ASP A 105 -8.48 -7.76 7.12
CA ASP A 105 -9.69 -7.05 6.71
C ASP A 105 -9.53 -5.54 6.82
N LYS A 106 -8.88 -5.05 7.89
CA LYS A 106 -8.67 -3.61 8.09
C LYS A 106 -7.91 -2.99 6.92
N VAL A 107 -6.84 -3.64 6.45
CA VAL A 107 -6.01 -3.11 5.35
C VAL A 107 -6.64 -3.37 3.98
N LEU A 108 -7.31 -4.50 3.77
CA LEU A 108 -8.00 -4.78 2.51
C LEU A 108 -9.17 -3.83 2.26
N ARG A 109 -9.89 -3.39 3.29
CA ARG A 109 -10.98 -2.40 3.14
C ARG A 109 -10.53 -1.11 2.48
N THR A 110 -9.30 -0.66 2.72
CA THR A 110 -8.78 0.58 2.15
C THR A 110 -8.35 0.39 0.70
N ASP A 111 -7.83 -0.78 0.37
CA ASP A 111 -7.46 -1.13 -1.00
C ASP A 111 -8.71 -1.28 -1.86
N PHE A 112 -9.70 -2.06 -1.39
CA PHE A 112 -10.98 -2.22 -2.09
C PHE A 112 -11.73 -0.90 -2.22
N ARG A 113 -11.64 0.02 -1.27
CA ARG A 113 -12.22 1.36 -1.42
C ARG A 113 -11.67 2.07 -2.65
N VAL A 114 -10.37 2.01 -2.88
CA VAL A 114 -9.74 2.60 -4.07
C VAL A 114 -10.18 1.84 -5.32
N MET A 115 -10.16 0.50 -5.30
CA MET A 115 -10.59 -0.31 -6.45
C MET A 115 -12.04 -0.05 -6.87
N ILE A 116 -12.95 0.11 -5.90
CA ILE A 116 -14.36 0.45 -6.13
C ILE A 116 -14.48 1.86 -6.71
N ARG A 117 -13.77 2.85 -6.16
CA ARG A 117 -13.79 4.23 -6.70
C ARG A 117 -13.26 4.29 -8.15
N LEU A 118 -12.36 3.39 -8.51
CA LEU A 118 -11.83 3.25 -9.88
C LEU A 118 -12.73 2.43 -10.81
N GLY A 119 -13.81 1.83 -10.29
CA GLY A 119 -14.71 0.97 -11.05
C GLY A 119 -14.13 -0.40 -11.42
N LEU A 120 -13.05 -0.85 -10.77
CA LEU A 120 -12.38 -2.12 -11.13
C LEU A 120 -13.24 -3.36 -10.88
N LEU A 121 -14.30 -3.23 -10.09
CA LEU A 121 -15.27 -4.29 -9.79
C LEU A 121 -16.59 -4.11 -10.55
N ASP A 122 -16.72 -3.04 -11.34
CA ASP A 122 -17.93 -2.73 -12.11
C ASP A 122 -17.85 -3.33 -13.53
N PRO A 123 -18.99 -3.61 -14.19
CA PRO A 123 -18.99 -3.97 -15.60
C PRO A 123 -18.29 -2.91 -16.46
N PRO A 124 -17.48 -3.27 -17.47
CA PRO A 124 -16.74 -2.30 -18.28
C PRO A 124 -17.62 -1.21 -18.91
N SER A 125 -18.87 -1.52 -19.24
CA SER A 125 -19.84 -0.56 -19.80
C SER A 125 -20.21 0.58 -18.85
N MET A 126 -19.99 0.42 -17.54
CA MET A 126 -20.25 1.42 -16.50
C MET A 126 -19.02 2.27 -16.16
N VAL A 127 -17.83 1.87 -16.61
CA VAL A 127 -16.57 2.54 -16.28
C VAL A 127 -16.14 3.43 -17.44
N SER A 128 -16.17 4.75 -17.28
CA SER A 128 -15.84 5.70 -18.37
C SER A 128 -14.43 5.50 -18.95
N TYR A 129 -13.50 5.02 -18.14
CA TYR A 129 -12.10 4.80 -18.53
C TYR A 129 -11.85 3.45 -19.22
N SER A 130 -12.84 2.55 -19.30
CA SER A 130 -12.65 1.21 -19.88
C SER A 130 -12.37 1.21 -21.38
N ARG A 131 -12.66 2.32 -22.08
CA ARG A 131 -12.45 2.51 -23.52
C ARG A 131 -11.11 3.17 -23.87
N ILE A 132 -10.29 3.52 -22.87
CA ILE A 132 -8.96 4.08 -23.12
C ILE A 132 -8.10 3.01 -23.82
N GLY A 133 -7.44 3.39 -24.92
CA GLY A 133 -6.61 2.49 -25.73
C GLY A 133 -7.29 1.97 -27.01
N GLU A 134 -8.56 2.32 -27.26
CA GLU A 134 -9.27 2.00 -28.50
C GLU A 134 -8.89 2.92 -29.69
N GLY A 135 -7.87 3.78 -29.54
CA GLY A 135 -7.47 4.79 -30.52
C GLY A 135 -5.95 4.92 -30.68
N PRO A 136 -5.47 5.84 -31.54
CA PRO A 136 -4.04 6.09 -31.72
C PRO A 136 -3.40 6.54 -30.40
N GLU A 137 -2.13 6.22 -30.21
CA GLU A 137 -1.36 6.53 -29.00
C GLU A 137 -1.40 8.03 -28.69
N PRO A 138 -2.08 8.48 -27.61
CA PRO A 138 -2.30 9.90 -27.36
C PRO A 138 -0.98 10.65 -27.09
N TRP A 139 0.03 10.00 -26.51
CA TRP A 139 1.37 10.58 -26.29
C TRP A 139 2.18 10.80 -27.58
N LEU A 140 1.70 10.32 -28.74
CA LEU A 140 2.30 10.64 -30.05
C LEU A 140 1.63 11.82 -30.76
N SER A 141 0.50 12.31 -30.24
CA SER A 141 -0.24 13.44 -30.82
C SER A 141 0.50 14.77 -30.66
N ASP A 142 0.22 15.71 -31.57
CA ASP A 142 0.86 17.04 -31.54
C ASP A 142 0.51 17.85 -30.29
N GLU A 143 -0.66 17.61 -29.68
CA GLU A 143 -1.05 18.24 -28.40
C GLU A 143 -0.13 17.84 -27.23
N HIS A 144 0.46 16.65 -27.30
CA HIS A 144 1.27 16.06 -26.23
C HIS A 144 2.78 16.06 -26.53
N ARG A 145 3.23 16.74 -27.61
CA ARG A 145 4.66 16.99 -27.90
C ARG A 145 5.13 18.31 -27.30
#